data_AF-A0A9W8LQM9-F1
#
_entry.id   AF-A0A9W8LQM9-F1
#
_cell.length_a   1.000
_cell.length_b   1.000
_cell.length_c   1.000
_cell.angle_alpha   90.00
_cell.angle_beta   90.00
_cell.angle_gamma   90.00
#
_symmetry.space_group_name_H-M   'P 1'
#
loop_
_entity.id
_entity.type
_entity.pdbx_description
1 polymer ?
#
loop_
_entity_poly.entity_id
_entity_poly.type
_entity_poly.pdbx_seq_one_letter_code
_entity_poly.pdbx_strand_id
1 'polypeptide(L)'
;MLRNKSFVKRTRKGNIVRTVKEHYLRDDITCGFEECAHKVCADARKNAEENGKPTAGDVNPVAPLSASPRNTTKWGLHYLVPDTNAFVNQIDIFERPIINNVIVLSTVMDELRGLSMPVYNRVRAITRDHARRWFVFSNEHHRETFIERTANESPNDRNDRAIRMAVKWLRSHLGPASITPVL
;
A
#
# COMPACT_ATOMS: atom_id res chain seq x y z
N MET A 1 -9.61 -16.33 -1.16
CA MET A 1 -11.06 -16.32 -1.47
C MET A 1 -11.30 -15.65 -2.83
N LEU A 2 -11.99 -16.31 -3.77
CA LEU A 2 -12.33 -15.73 -5.07
C LEU A 2 -13.60 -14.86 -4.95
N ARG A 3 -13.56 -13.65 -5.51
CA ARG A 3 -14.71 -12.75 -5.68
C ARG A 3 -14.80 -12.28 -7.13
N ASN A 4 -15.97 -11.78 -7.53
CA ASN A 4 -16.18 -11.20 -8.86
C ASN A 4 -16.39 -9.68 -8.76
N LYS A 5 -15.59 -8.90 -9.50
CA LYS A 5 -15.75 -7.46 -9.64
C LYS A 5 -16.41 -7.17 -10.99
N SER A 6 -17.67 -6.75 -10.98
CA SER A 6 -18.39 -6.33 -12.19
C SER A 6 -18.47 -4.80 -12.28
N PHE A 7 -18.18 -4.24 -13.45
CA PHE A 7 -18.28 -2.81 -13.71
C PHE A 7 -18.66 -2.55 -15.17
N VAL A 8 -19.23 -1.38 -15.43
CA VAL A 8 -19.58 -0.93 -16.77
C VAL A 8 -18.52 0.05 -17.26
N LYS A 9 -18.03 -0.13 -18.48
CA LYS A 9 -17.09 0.79 -19.12
C LYS A 9 -17.59 1.23 -20.48
N ARG A 10 -17.32 2.48 -20.84
CA ARG A 10 -17.49 2.98 -22.19
C ARG A 10 -16.23 2.68 -23.00
N THR A 11 -16.38 2.06 -24.15
CA THR A 11 -15.26 1.76 -25.06
C THR A 11 -14.88 2.99 -25.87
N ARG A 12 -13.70 2.95 -26.53
CA ARG A 12 -13.25 4.03 -27.42
C ARG A 12 -14.24 4.31 -28.57
N LYS A 13 -15.01 3.30 -29.00
CA LYS A 13 -16.06 3.42 -30.03
C LYS A 13 -17.41 3.89 -29.47
N GLY A 14 -17.50 4.23 -28.19
CA GLY A 14 -18.72 4.72 -27.55
C GLY A 14 -19.64 3.62 -26.98
N ASN A 15 -19.42 2.35 -27.30
CA ASN A 15 -20.24 1.25 -26.78
C ASN A 15 -20.11 1.09 -25.26
N ILE A 16 -21.22 0.81 -24.61
CA ILE A 16 -21.31 0.53 -23.17
C ILE A 16 -21.18 -0.98 -22.98
N VAL A 17 -20.15 -1.44 -22.25
CA VAL A 17 -19.86 -2.86 -22.06
C VAL A 17 -19.76 -3.18 -20.57
N ARG A 18 -20.50 -4.19 -20.11
CA ARG A 18 -20.35 -4.77 -18.77
C ARG A 18 -19.16 -5.72 -18.78
N THR A 19 -18.17 -5.45 -17.94
CA THR A 19 -16.98 -6.28 -17.74
C THR A 19 -17.05 -6.94 -16.37
N VAL A 20 -16.83 -8.24 -16.31
CA VAL A 20 -16.65 -9.00 -15.06
C VAL A 20 -15.20 -9.45 -14.99
N LYS A 21 -14.54 -9.20 -13.86
CA LYS A 21 -13.19 -9.68 -13.58
C LYS A 21 -13.17 -10.47 -12.29
N GLU A 22 -12.40 -11.53 -12.28
CA GLU A 22 -12.06 -12.25 -11.05
C GLU A 22 -11.18 -11.37 -10.16
N HIS A 23 -11.39 -11.46 -8.85
CA HIS A 23 -10.67 -10.72 -7.84
C HIS A 23 -10.33 -11.65 -6.67
N TYR A 24 -9.05 -11.95 -6.51
CA TYR A 24 -8.56 -12.89 -5.52
C TYR A 24 -8.14 -12.17 -4.25
N LEU A 25 -8.80 -12.52 -3.14
CA LEU A 25 -8.39 -12.12 -1.80
C LEU A 25 -7.41 -13.14 -1.23
N ARG A 26 -6.28 -12.62 -0.77
CA ARG A 26 -5.08 -13.32 -0.34
C ARG A 26 -4.83 -13.10 1.14
N ASP A 27 -4.21 -14.10 1.74
CA ASP A 27 -3.85 -14.14 3.17
C ASP A 27 -2.33 -14.07 3.38
N ASP A 28 -1.58 -14.12 2.29
CA ASP A 28 -0.12 -14.18 2.24
C ASP A 28 0.52 -12.83 1.88
N ILE A 29 -0.21 -11.73 2.10
CA ILE A 29 0.29 -10.37 1.82
C ILE A 29 0.99 -9.83 3.06
N THR A 30 2.25 -9.42 2.89
CA THR A 30 3.09 -8.93 4.00
C THR A 30 2.80 -7.48 4.36
N CYS A 31 3.15 -7.09 5.59
CA CYS A 31 3.02 -5.70 6.06
C CYS A 31 4.23 -4.81 5.72
N GLY A 32 5.34 -5.39 5.25
CA GLY A 32 6.55 -4.66 4.87
C GLY A 32 7.49 -4.28 6.02
N PHE A 33 7.17 -4.65 7.27
CA PHE A 33 7.99 -4.37 8.45
C PHE A 33 9.11 -5.41 8.65
N GLU A 34 10.37 -4.94 8.76
CA GLU A 34 11.58 -5.76 8.78
C GLU A 34 11.67 -6.75 9.96
N GLU A 35 11.05 -6.45 11.10
CA GLU A 35 11.03 -7.30 12.31
C GLU A 35 9.63 -7.81 12.67
N CYS A 36 8.73 -7.92 11.69
CA CYS A 36 7.38 -8.39 11.96
C CYS A 36 7.34 -9.85 12.44
N ALA A 37 6.88 -10.08 13.67
CA ALA A 37 6.73 -11.41 14.27
C ALA A 37 5.57 -12.24 13.69
N HIS A 38 4.68 -11.64 12.90
CA HIS A 38 3.55 -12.36 12.32
C HIS A 38 4.03 -13.42 11.31
N LYS A 39 3.50 -14.65 11.43
CA LYS A 39 3.95 -15.83 10.65
C LYS A 39 4.05 -15.56 9.15
N VAL A 40 3.02 -14.94 8.56
CA VAL A 40 3.00 -14.62 7.12
C VAL A 40 4.18 -13.74 6.72
N CYS A 41 4.51 -12.73 7.52
CA CYS A 41 5.61 -11.83 7.24
C CYS A 41 6.97 -12.49 7.50
N ALA A 42 7.09 -13.32 8.54
CA ALA A 42 8.30 -14.09 8.82
C ALA A 42 8.61 -15.11 7.71
N ASP A 43 7.61 -15.88 7.27
CA ASP A 43 7.74 -16.88 6.20
C ASP A 43 8.11 -16.20 4.88
N ALA A 44 7.48 -15.07 4.55
CA ALA A 44 7.80 -14.32 3.34
C ALA A 44 9.22 -13.75 3.35
N ARG A 45 9.74 -13.31 4.51
CA ARG A 45 11.13 -12.86 4.66
C ARG A 45 12.11 -14.02 4.42
N LYS A 46 11.89 -15.17 5.06
CA LYS A 46 12.70 -16.39 4.85
C LYS A 46 12.71 -16.84 3.38
N ASN A 47 11.53 -16.89 2.76
CA ASN A 47 11.41 -17.25 1.34
C ASN A 47 12.17 -16.25 0.44
N ALA A 48 12.22 -14.96 0.79
CA ALA A 48 12.96 -13.96 0.02
C ALA A 48 14.48 -14.14 0.12
N GLU A 49 14.97 -14.50 1.31
CA GLU A 49 16.38 -14.82 1.59
C GLU A 49 16.81 -16.08 0.84
N GLU A 50 16.01 -17.15 0.88
CA GLU A 50 16.29 -18.42 0.19
C GLU A 50 16.30 -18.28 -1.34
N ASN A 51 15.40 -17.46 -1.89
CA ASN A 51 15.30 -17.24 -3.34
C ASN A 51 16.27 -16.16 -3.87
N GLY A 52 17.21 -15.69 -3.03
CA GLY A 52 18.29 -14.80 -3.45
C GLY A 52 17.83 -13.47 -4.04
N LYS A 53 16.69 -12.92 -3.60
CA LYS A 53 16.29 -11.58 -4.07
C LYS A 53 17.35 -10.58 -3.64
N PRO A 54 17.98 -9.84 -4.58
CA PRO A 54 19.06 -8.93 -4.25
C PRO A 54 18.54 -7.89 -3.26
N THR A 55 19.17 -7.84 -2.10
CA THR A 55 19.01 -6.72 -1.18
C THR A 55 19.63 -5.51 -1.85
N ALA A 56 18.84 -4.46 -2.08
CA ALA A 56 19.37 -3.20 -2.56
C ALA A 56 20.03 -2.51 -1.36
N GLY A 57 21.30 -2.82 -1.13
CA GLY A 57 21.98 -2.52 0.14
C GLY A 57 21.57 -3.50 1.26
N ASP A 58 21.53 -3.04 2.51
CA ASP A 58 21.08 -3.82 3.67
C ASP A 58 19.54 -3.92 3.79
N VAL A 59 18.78 -3.53 2.76
CA VAL A 59 17.32 -3.47 2.81
C VAL A 59 16.68 -4.67 2.10
N ASN A 60 15.85 -5.42 2.82
CA ASN A 60 15.06 -6.52 2.26
C ASN A 60 13.86 -5.96 1.46
N PRO A 61 13.75 -6.24 0.14
CA PRO A 61 12.64 -5.74 -0.67
C PRO A 61 11.23 -6.17 -0.20
N VAL A 62 11.12 -7.31 0.49
CA VAL A 62 9.85 -7.84 1.02
C VAL A 62 9.46 -7.18 2.34
N ALA A 63 10.44 -6.63 3.06
CA ALA A 63 10.24 -5.96 4.33
C ALA A 63 11.15 -4.72 4.46
N PRO A 64 10.93 -3.67 3.65
CA PRO A 64 11.85 -2.54 3.59
C PRO A 64 11.68 -1.51 4.72
N LEU A 65 10.57 -1.57 5.48
CA LEU A 65 10.26 -0.62 6.55
C LEU A 65 11.05 -0.96 7.81
N SER A 66 11.74 0.05 8.35
CA SER A 66 12.68 -0.14 9.45
C SER A 66 12.00 -0.29 10.82
N ALA A 67 12.59 -1.10 11.71
CA ALA A 67 12.21 -1.24 13.11
C ALA A 67 12.47 -0.01 13.97
N SER A 68 13.35 0.88 13.50
CA SER A 68 13.63 2.16 14.15
C SER A 68 13.25 3.33 13.23
N PRO A 69 11.95 3.51 12.90
CA PRO A 69 11.54 4.66 12.11
C PRO A 69 11.64 5.95 12.92
N ARG A 70 11.34 7.08 12.30
CA ARG A 70 11.37 8.39 12.97
C ARG A 70 10.47 8.37 14.22
N ASN A 71 10.99 8.88 15.32
CA ASN A 71 10.25 9.06 16.57
C ASN A 71 9.85 10.54 16.72
N THR A 72 8.58 10.80 17.06
CA THR A 72 8.09 12.17 17.34
C THR A 72 7.28 12.20 18.62
N THR A 73 7.24 13.34 19.30
CA THR A 73 6.49 13.52 20.55
C THR A 73 5.00 13.21 20.40
N LYS A 74 4.41 13.51 19.24
CA LYS A 74 2.97 13.31 19.00
C LYS A 74 2.59 11.86 18.65
N TRP A 75 3.43 11.17 17.87
CA TRP A 75 3.07 9.89 17.26
C TRP A 75 3.95 8.71 17.67
N GLY A 76 5.03 8.96 18.42
CA GLY A 76 6.04 7.96 18.72
C GLY A 76 6.79 7.51 17.46
N LEU A 77 7.22 6.24 17.45
CA LEU A 77 7.69 5.56 16.24
C LEU A 77 6.55 5.44 15.25
N HIS A 78 6.73 5.93 14.02
CA HIS A 78 5.64 5.97 13.06
C HIS A 78 6.07 5.75 11.61
N TYR A 79 5.12 5.24 10.82
CA TYR A 79 5.19 5.17 9.36
C TYR A 79 4.20 6.16 8.75
N LEU A 80 4.53 6.71 7.58
CA LEU A 80 3.62 7.57 6.83
C LEU A 80 2.75 6.72 5.90
N VAL A 81 1.46 7.01 5.83
CA VAL A 81 0.51 6.38 4.90
C VAL A 81 -0.23 7.45 4.10
N PRO A 82 0.43 8.15 3.15
CA PRO A 82 -0.17 9.28 2.47
C PRO A 82 -1.39 8.88 1.63
N ASP A 83 -2.37 9.77 1.57
CA ASP A 83 -3.51 9.65 0.67
C ASP A 83 -3.16 10.07 -0.77
N THR A 84 -4.14 9.95 -1.67
CA THR A 84 -3.98 10.33 -3.07
C THR A 84 -3.70 11.82 -3.24
N ASN A 85 -4.37 12.69 -2.47
CA ASN A 85 -4.24 14.13 -2.58
C ASN A 85 -2.87 14.63 -2.12
N ALA A 86 -2.27 14.01 -1.11
CA ALA A 86 -0.92 14.30 -0.66
C ALA A 86 0.08 14.09 -1.79
N PHE A 87 -0.02 12.98 -2.54
CA PHE A 87 0.84 12.75 -3.70
C PHE A 87 0.55 13.72 -4.84
N VAL A 88 -0.71 13.94 -5.19
CA VAL A 88 -1.07 14.84 -6.30
C VAL A 88 -0.53 16.25 -6.07
N ASN A 89 -0.64 16.76 -4.84
CA ASN A 89 -0.28 18.15 -4.53
C ASN A 89 1.18 18.33 -4.10
N GLN A 90 1.82 17.30 -3.54
CA GLN A 90 3.12 17.43 -2.85
C GLN A 90 4.16 16.38 -3.25
N ILE A 91 4.07 15.79 -4.45
CA ILE A 91 5.01 14.76 -4.91
C ILE A 91 6.49 15.22 -4.84
N ASP A 92 6.77 16.49 -5.08
CA ASP A 92 8.14 17.04 -5.01
C ASP A 92 8.72 16.98 -3.59
N ILE A 93 7.87 17.10 -2.56
CA ILE A 93 8.27 16.92 -1.16
C ILE A 93 8.58 15.44 -0.90
N PHE A 94 7.71 14.55 -1.39
CA PHE A 94 7.87 13.10 -1.25
C PHE A 94 9.11 12.55 -1.94
N GLU A 95 9.61 13.20 -2.98
CA GLU A 95 10.86 12.84 -3.65
C GLU A 95 12.11 13.20 -2.86
N ARG A 96 12.03 14.00 -1.81
CA ARG A 96 13.19 14.33 -0.97
C ARG A 96 13.67 13.08 -0.19
N PRO A 97 14.97 12.79 -0.14
CA PRO A 97 15.52 11.58 0.49
C PRO A 97 15.31 11.51 2.01
N ILE A 98 14.97 12.64 2.63
CA ILE A 98 14.66 12.73 4.06
C ILE A 98 13.34 12.03 4.46
N ILE A 99 12.49 11.70 3.48
CA ILE A 99 11.22 11.00 3.69
C ILE A 99 11.40 9.53 3.37
N ASN A 100 11.38 8.71 4.41
CA ASN A 100 11.52 7.26 4.38
C ASN A 100 10.44 6.61 5.26
N ASN A 101 10.35 5.27 5.22
CA ASN A 101 9.37 4.47 5.96
C ASN A 101 7.92 4.87 5.61
N VAL A 102 7.62 4.84 4.32
CA VAL A 102 6.32 5.22 3.75
C VAL A 102 5.60 3.99 3.22
N ILE A 103 4.34 3.83 3.60
CA ILE A 103 3.43 2.81 3.09
C ILE A 103 2.51 3.45 2.07
N VAL A 104 2.59 2.99 0.82
CA VAL A 104 1.69 3.40 -0.26
C VAL A 104 0.64 2.31 -0.46
N LEU A 105 -0.64 2.65 -0.33
CA LEU A 105 -1.73 1.69 -0.51
C LEU A 105 -1.99 1.43 -2.00
N SER A 106 -2.32 0.18 -2.36
CA SER A 106 -2.69 -0.16 -3.74
C SER A 106 -3.91 0.62 -4.25
N THR A 107 -4.88 0.93 -3.37
CA THR A 107 -6.00 1.83 -3.71
C THR A 107 -5.50 3.21 -4.18
N VAL A 108 -4.53 3.80 -3.46
CA VAL A 108 -3.93 5.09 -3.79
C VAL A 108 -3.15 5.01 -5.11
N MET A 109 -2.38 3.94 -5.32
CA MET A 109 -1.67 3.73 -6.60
C MET A 109 -2.62 3.61 -7.79
N ASP A 110 -3.75 2.92 -7.63
CA ASP A 110 -4.75 2.77 -8.69
C ASP A 110 -5.48 4.09 -8.97
N GLU A 111 -5.75 4.89 -7.94
CA GLU A 111 -6.36 6.21 -8.10
C GLU A 111 -5.41 7.21 -8.79
N LEU A 112 -4.14 7.24 -8.39
CA LEU A 112 -3.10 8.02 -9.07
C LEU A 112 -2.98 7.66 -10.55
N ARG A 113 -3.09 6.37 -10.90
CA ARG A 113 -3.06 5.92 -12.29
C ARG A 113 -4.23 6.52 -13.11
N GLY A 114 -5.39 6.67 -12.49
CA GLY A 114 -6.58 7.25 -13.11
C GLY A 114 -6.53 8.78 -13.19
N LEU A 115 -5.95 9.44 -12.19
CA LEU A 115 -5.90 10.90 -12.08
C LEU A 115 -4.71 11.52 -12.81
N SER A 116 -3.51 10.99 -12.61
CA SER A 116 -2.27 11.56 -13.15
C SER A 116 -1.19 10.49 -13.33
N MET A 117 -1.07 10.00 -14.57
CA MET A 117 0.00 9.06 -14.95
C MET A 117 1.42 9.57 -14.65
N PRO A 118 1.76 10.87 -14.82
CA PRO A 118 3.06 11.39 -14.40
C PRO A 118 3.34 11.21 -12.90
N VAL A 119 2.38 11.56 -12.03
CA VAL A 119 2.54 11.40 -10.57
C VAL A 119 2.62 9.91 -10.20
N TYR A 120 1.77 9.06 -10.78
CA TYR A 120 1.85 7.61 -10.61
C TYR A 120 3.23 7.05 -10.95
N ASN A 121 3.81 7.47 -12.08
CA ASN A 121 5.13 7.01 -12.50
C ASN A 121 6.24 7.46 -11.53
N ARG A 122 6.14 8.69 -11.00
CA ARG A 122 7.08 9.21 -9.98
C ARG A 122 6.98 8.44 -8.67
N VAL A 123 5.79 8.26 -8.12
CA VAL A 123 5.57 7.42 -6.92
C VAL A 123 6.09 5.99 -7.15
N ARG A 124 5.79 5.42 -8.33
CA ARG A 124 6.29 4.09 -8.69
C ARG A 124 7.81 4.03 -8.75
N ALA A 125 8.48 5.07 -9.25
CA ALA A 125 9.94 5.15 -9.27
C ALA A 125 10.50 5.16 -7.84
N ILE A 126 9.92 5.96 -6.93
CA ILE A 126 10.34 5.98 -5.51
C ILE A 126 10.17 4.60 -4.87
N THR A 127 9.04 3.92 -5.09
CA THR A 127 8.80 2.59 -4.49
C THR A 127 9.71 1.47 -5.02
N ARG A 128 10.35 1.68 -6.18
CA ARG A 128 11.33 0.73 -6.74
C ARG A 128 12.73 0.95 -6.16
N ASP A 129 13.01 2.15 -5.67
CA ASP A 129 14.25 2.44 -4.95
C ASP A 129 14.09 1.97 -3.49
N HIS A 130 14.46 0.72 -3.22
CA HIS A 130 14.33 0.13 -1.90
C HIS A 130 15.17 0.84 -0.82
N ALA A 131 16.23 1.58 -1.19
CA ALA A 131 17.00 2.38 -0.24
C ALA A 131 16.16 3.49 0.41
N ARG A 132 15.06 3.91 -0.25
CA ARG A 132 14.08 4.87 0.28
C ARG A 132 13.26 4.29 1.42
N ARG A 133 13.20 2.97 1.58
CA ARG A 133 12.33 2.27 2.54
C ARG A 133 10.85 2.58 2.33
N TRP A 134 10.40 2.47 1.08
CA TRP A 134 9.00 2.63 0.70
C TRP A 134 8.40 1.26 0.40
N PHE A 135 7.16 1.05 0.79
CA PHE A 135 6.47 -0.22 0.64
C PHE A 135 5.08 -0.04 0.04
N VAL A 136 4.75 -0.85 -0.97
CA VAL A 136 3.40 -0.86 -1.55
C VAL A 136 2.58 -1.95 -0.88
N PHE A 137 1.64 -1.57 -0.02
CA PHE A 137 0.74 -2.52 0.62
C PHE A 137 -0.46 -2.82 -0.27
N SER A 138 -0.62 -4.09 -0.64
CA SER A 138 -1.65 -4.58 -1.56
C SER A 138 -3.02 -4.74 -0.88
N ASN A 139 -3.52 -3.65 -0.29
CA ASN A 139 -4.73 -3.61 0.53
C ASN A 139 -6.01 -4.05 -0.21
N GLU A 140 -6.08 -3.88 -1.54
CA GLU A 140 -7.20 -4.37 -2.34
C GLU A 140 -7.23 -5.90 -2.45
N HIS A 141 -6.07 -6.56 -2.36
CA HIS A 141 -5.98 -8.02 -2.46
C HIS A 141 -5.84 -8.68 -1.09
N HIS A 142 -5.65 -7.93 0.00
CA HIS A 142 -5.50 -8.48 1.34
C HIS A 142 -6.87 -8.73 1.95
N ARG A 143 -7.12 -9.98 2.38
CA ARG A 143 -8.45 -10.47 2.80
C ARG A 143 -9.10 -9.60 3.87
N GLU A 144 -8.34 -9.13 4.85
CA GLU A 144 -8.90 -8.37 5.99
C GLU A 144 -9.06 -6.87 5.72
N THR A 145 -8.42 -6.34 4.68
CA THR A 145 -8.47 -4.91 4.38
C THR A 145 -9.32 -4.59 3.16
N PHE A 146 -9.60 -5.59 2.34
CA PHE A 146 -10.50 -5.43 1.22
C PHE A 146 -11.91 -5.09 1.70
N ILE A 147 -12.50 -4.08 1.07
CA ILE A 147 -13.88 -3.69 1.31
C ILE A 147 -14.65 -3.63 -0.02
N GLU A 148 -15.94 -3.91 0.06
CA GLU A 148 -16.86 -3.75 -1.07
C GLU A 148 -17.52 -2.38 -1.04
N ARG A 149 -17.91 -1.90 -2.22
CA ARG A 149 -18.68 -0.69 -2.36
C ARG A 149 -20.10 -0.94 -1.82
N THR A 150 -20.58 -0.08 -0.93
CA THR A 150 -21.94 -0.17 -0.43
C THR A 150 -22.93 0.48 -1.41
N ALA A 151 -24.22 0.21 -1.24
CA ALA A 151 -25.26 0.87 -2.04
C ALA A 151 -25.18 2.39 -1.86
N ASN A 152 -25.28 3.13 -2.96
CA ASN A 152 -25.23 4.60 -3.02
C ASN A 152 -23.91 5.27 -2.57
N GLU A 153 -22.84 4.51 -2.31
CA GLU A 153 -21.53 5.07 -2.00
C GLU A 153 -20.82 5.55 -3.27
N SER A 154 -20.16 6.71 -3.28
CA SER A 154 -19.35 7.11 -4.43
C SER A 154 -18.04 6.31 -4.52
N PRO A 155 -17.38 6.23 -5.69
CA PRO A 155 -16.05 5.61 -5.78
C PRO A 155 -15.02 6.27 -4.84
N ASN A 156 -15.09 7.59 -4.65
CA ASN A 156 -14.19 8.34 -3.77
C ASN A 156 -14.41 7.94 -2.30
N ASP A 157 -15.66 7.94 -1.83
CA ASP A 157 -15.98 7.58 -0.44
C ASP A 157 -15.54 6.15 -0.12
N ARG A 158 -15.70 5.23 -1.08
CA ARG A 158 -15.22 3.86 -0.97
C ARG A 158 -13.69 3.81 -0.87
N ASN A 159 -12.97 4.60 -1.65
CA ASN A 159 -11.50 4.66 -1.58
C ASN A 159 -11.04 5.20 -0.22
N ASP A 160 -11.64 6.28 0.28
CA ASP A 160 -11.34 6.85 1.59
C ASP A 160 -11.61 5.85 2.72
N ARG A 161 -12.67 5.05 2.60
CA ARG A 161 -12.97 3.97 3.55
C ARG A 161 -11.95 2.82 3.44
N ALA A 162 -11.48 2.50 2.24
CA ALA A 162 -10.48 1.45 2.03
C ALA A 162 -9.12 1.86 2.62
N ILE A 163 -8.73 3.13 2.47
CA ILE A 163 -7.54 3.70 3.09
C ILE A 163 -7.64 3.61 4.62
N ARG A 164 -8.76 4.07 5.20
CA ARG A 164 -9.00 3.99 6.65
C ARG A 164 -9.00 2.57 7.17
N MET A 165 -9.59 1.62 6.43
CA MET A 165 -9.58 0.20 6.80
C MET A 165 -8.16 -0.37 6.81
N ALA A 166 -7.36 -0.08 5.79
CA ALA A 166 -5.97 -0.52 5.72
C ALA A 166 -5.13 0.07 6.86
N VAL A 167 -5.26 1.36 7.17
CA VAL A 167 -4.55 2.01 8.29
C VAL A 167 -4.99 1.42 9.62
N LYS A 168 -6.30 1.17 9.82
CA LYS A 168 -6.81 0.50 11.03
C LYS A 168 -6.18 -0.88 11.20
N TRP A 169 -6.13 -1.67 10.13
CA TRP A 169 -5.51 -2.99 10.16
C TRP A 169 -4.01 -2.91 10.47
N LEU A 170 -3.27 -2.03 9.79
CA LEU A 170 -1.85 -1.80 10.03
C LEU A 170 -1.58 -1.41 11.50
N ARG A 171 -2.42 -0.56 12.08
CA ARG A 171 -2.28 -0.13 13.48
C ARG A 171 -2.41 -1.30 14.44
N SER A 172 -3.40 -2.17 14.24
CA SER A 172 -3.56 -3.39 15.04
C SER A 172 -2.39 -4.36 14.82
N HIS A 173 -1.95 -4.53 13.57
CA HIS A 173 -0.88 -5.46 13.20
C HIS A 173 0.50 -5.03 13.73
N LEU A 174 0.79 -3.73 13.73
CA LEU A 174 2.04 -3.14 14.20
C LEU A 174 2.03 -2.79 15.70
N GLY A 175 0.88 -2.94 16.36
CA GLY A 175 0.70 -2.66 17.79
C GLY A 175 1.76 -3.29 18.71
N PRO A 176 2.12 -4.58 18.53
CA PRO A 176 3.18 -5.21 19.33
C PRO A 176 4.56 -4.55 19.20
N ALA A 177 4.85 -3.90 18.07
CA ALA A 177 6.09 -3.16 17.83
C ALA A 177 6.01 -1.69 18.28
N SER A 178 4.86 -1.25 18.80
CA SER A 178 4.61 0.16 19.17
C SER A 178 4.82 1.16 18.04
N ILE A 179 4.63 0.73 16.78
CA ILE A 179 4.74 1.59 15.59
C ILE A 179 3.34 2.05 15.16
N THR A 180 3.18 3.36 15.00
CA THR A 180 1.91 3.97 14.60
C THR A 180 1.91 4.28 13.09
N PRO A 181 1.02 3.70 12.27
CA PRO A 181 0.79 4.18 10.92
C PRO A 181 -0.01 5.50 10.97
N VAL A 182 0.55 6.56 10.39
CA VAL A 182 -0.04 7.90 10.36
C VAL A 182 -0.53 8.19 8.95
N LEU A 183 -1.85 8.33 8.82
CA LEU A 183 -2.54 8.82 7.62
C LEU A 183 -2.36 10.33 7.49
#